data_AF-A0A6I9W8W1-F1
#
_entry.id   AF-A0A6I9W8W1-F1
#
_cell.length_a   1.000
_cell.length_b   1.000
_cell.length_c   1.000
_cell.angle_alpha   90.00
_cell.angle_beta   90.00
_cell.angle_gamma   90.00
#
_symmetry.space_group_name_H-M   'P 1'
#
loop_
_entity.id
_entity.type
_entity.pdbx_description
1 polymer ?
#
loop_
_entity_poly.entity_id
_entity_poly.type
_entity_poly.pdbx_seq_one_letter_code
_entity_poly.pdbx_strand_id
1 'polypeptide(L)'
;MSAMFNGAYPKRNLRSILAERNNFVSEETIFCKDDNLEQSLKILNEDFESFDISPISIGYLSINNDLLTPELSKKLSVQIINATWKLIHKHRYLMRLHDQLINLNQKTLNDNENLQNHVKRLKEDIQKKERTLCQAEEKERRLNIKCKNILHDLKEEREQMQKLKKQAQFKESQHEHEIRRIMQYNQKLQDQLQKSAGSFTSRDKILQKMHEKELTSYKQTVCRLEENNRHMLEEINDLKKALDLYQTGIDLHIESSGIWTNNV
;
A
#
# COMPACT_ATOMS: atom_id res chain seq x y z
N MET A 1 -22.81 45.96 94.79
CA MET A 1 -22.06 44.83 94.19
C MET A 1 -21.16 45.39 93.10
N SER A 2 -19.86 45.38 93.40
CA SER A 2 -18.78 45.96 92.61
C SER A 2 -18.42 45.01 91.46
N ALA A 3 -18.56 45.45 90.22
CA ALA A 3 -18.03 44.73 89.07
C ALA A 3 -16.59 45.20 88.81
N MET A 4 -15.64 44.30 89.03
CA MET A 4 -14.22 44.50 88.78
C MET A 4 -13.94 44.58 87.28
N PHE A 5 -13.35 45.70 86.83
CA PHE A 5 -12.74 45.79 85.52
C PHE A 5 -11.33 45.20 85.59
N ASN A 6 -11.19 43.96 85.11
CA ASN A 6 -9.89 43.35 84.88
C ASN A 6 -9.20 44.07 83.71
N GLY A 7 -8.09 44.75 84.01
CA GLY A 7 -7.19 45.33 83.05
C GLY A 7 -6.38 44.24 82.33
N ALA A 8 -6.77 43.95 81.10
CA ALA A 8 -5.93 43.26 80.13
C ALA A 8 -6.08 43.99 78.79
N TYR A 9 -5.18 44.95 78.53
CA TYR A 9 -5.09 45.56 77.21
C TYR A 9 -4.52 44.51 76.24
N PRO A 10 -5.18 44.25 75.10
CA PRO A 10 -4.68 43.30 74.13
C PRO A 10 -3.38 43.84 73.51
N LYS A 11 -2.34 42.99 73.43
CA LYS A 11 -1.10 43.27 72.70
C LYS A 11 -1.45 43.71 71.27
N ARG A 12 -1.24 44.99 70.96
CA ARG A 12 -1.47 45.55 69.63
C ARG A 12 -0.48 44.90 68.66
N ASN A 13 -0.99 44.13 67.70
CA ASN A 13 -0.16 43.52 66.66
C ASN A 13 0.01 44.53 65.52
N LEU A 14 1.21 45.08 65.34
CA LEU A 14 1.52 46.07 64.30
C LEU A 14 1.19 45.60 62.87
N ARG A 15 1.07 44.29 62.64
CA ARG A 15 0.64 43.72 61.36
C ARG A 15 -0.78 44.12 60.97
N SER A 16 -1.70 44.34 61.94
CA SER A 16 -3.04 44.85 61.65
C SER A 16 -3.03 46.36 61.41
N ILE A 17 -2.24 47.11 62.18
CA ILE A 17 -2.12 48.58 62.08
C ILE A 17 -1.52 49.01 60.73
N LEU A 18 -0.52 48.29 60.24
CA LEU A 18 0.11 48.58 58.95
C LEU A 18 -0.74 48.14 57.75
N ALA A 19 -1.63 47.15 57.92
CA ALA A 19 -2.57 46.71 56.88
C ALA A 19 -3.76 47.67 56.71
N GLU A 20 -4.15 48.40 57.76
CA GLU A 20 -5.25 49.39 57.76
C GLU A 20 -4.83 50.79 57.23
N ARG A 21 -3.54 50.97 56.90
CA ARG A 21 -2.94 52.30 56.64
C ARG A 21 -3.40 53.01 55.35
N ASN A 22 -4.26 52.38 54.54
CA ASN A 22 -4.78 53.04 53.34
C ASN A 22 -5.98 53.98 53.61
N ASN A 23 -6.53 54.05 54.82
CA ASN A 23 -7.74 54.88 55.07
C ASN A 23 -7.78 55.71 56.37
N PHE A 24 -6.68 55.88 57.12
CA PHE A 24 -6.69 56.75 58.30
C PHE A 24 -5.50 57.70 58.34
N VAL A 25 -5.64 58.82 57.65
CA VAL A 25 -5.03 60.09 58.07
C VAL A 25 -6.16 60.87 58.76
N SER A 26 -6.39 60.57 60.04
CA SER A 26 -7.39 61.30 60.85
C SER A 26 -6.68 61.85 62.07
N GLU A 27 -6.67 63.19 62.15
CA GLU A 27 -6.35 64.08 63.27
C GLU A 27 -5.10 63.78 64.11
N GLU A 28 -4.24 64.79 64.25
CA GLU A 28 -3.18 64.85 65.27
C GLU A 28 -3.79 64.73 66.68
N THR A 29 -4.04 63.49 67.08
CA THR A 29 -4.32 63.14 68.46
C THR A 29 -3.00 63.29 69.21
N ILE A 30 -2.92 64.33 70.04
CA ILE A 30 -1.75 64.58 70.90
C ILE A 30 -1.57 63.36 71.80
N PHE A 31 -0.56 62.54 71.49
CA PHE A 31 -0.28 61.26 72.15
C PHE A 31 0.23 61.42 73.60
N CYS A 32 0.99 62.48 73.87
CA CYS A 32 1.60 62.73 75.17
C CYS A 32 1.26 64.15 75.65
N LYS A 33 0.80 64.25 76.89
CA LYS A 33 0.45 65.44 77.65
C LYS A 33 1.13 65.33 79.03
N ASP A 34 1.17 66.43 79.78
CA ASP A 34 1.84 66.47 81.09
C ASP A 34 1.20 65.50 82.11
N ASP A 35 -0.12 65.28 82.01
CA ASP A 35 -0.89 64.40 82.90
C ASP A 35 -0.76 62.91 82.59
N ASN A 36 -0.27 62.54 81.40
CA ASN A 36 -0.19 61.14 80.95
C ASN A 36 1.22 60.67 80.55
N LEU A 37 2.26 61.45 80.85
CA LEU A 37 3.65 61.19 80.44
C LEU A 37 4.14 59.77 80.79
N GLU A 38 3.89 59.29 82.02
CA GLU A 38 4.33 57.95 82.45
C GLU A 38 3.66 56.84 81.63
N GLN A 39 2.35 56.96 81.40
CA GLN A 39 1.57 56.01 80.62
C GLN A 39 2.00 56.03 79.15
N SER A 40 2.22 57.22 78.57
CA SER A 40 2.66 57.37 77.19
C SER A 40 4.09 56.83 76.97
N LEU A 41 5.01 57.01 77.93
CA LEU A 41 6.33 56.40 77.88
C LEU A 41 6.28 54.88 77.99
N LYS A 42 5.37 54.33 78.80
CA LYS A 42 5.17 52.87 78.89
C LYS A 42 4.68 52.29 77.56
N ILE A 43 3.69 52.92 76.93
CA ILE A 43 3.19 52.50 75.61
C ILE A 43 4.30 52.61 74.55
N LEU A 44 5.07 53.69 74.55
CA LEU A 44 6.18 53.89 73.63
C LEU A 44 7.27 52.83 73.79
N ASN A 45 7.55 52.40 75.02
CA ASN A 45 8.49 51.30 75.29
C ASN A 45 8.00 49.97 74.76
N GLU A 46 6.71 49.65 74.91
CA GLU A 46 6.11 48.43 74.33
C GLU A 46 6.28 48.42 72.80
N ASP A 47 6.09 49.57 72.14
CA ASP A 47 6.32 49.72 70.71
C ASP A 47 7.81 49.59 70.36
N PHE A 48 8.72 50.20 71.13
CA PHE A 48 10.17 50.04 70.91
C PHE A 48 10.62 48.59 71.05
N GLU A 49 10.16 47.86 72.05
CA GLU A 49 10.47 46.44 72.23
C GLU A 49 9.99 45.61 71.04
N SER A 50 8.82 45.92 70.46
CA SER A 50 8.33 45.24 69.25
C SER A 50 9.23 45.45 68.02
N PHE A 51 10.01 46.52 68.02
CA PHE A 51 11.02 46.84 67.01
C PHE A 51 12.44 46.48 67.46
N ASP A 52 12.62 45.66 68.50
CA ASP A 52 13.93 45.30 69.07
C ASP A 52 14.77 46.53 69.47
N ILE A 53 14.12 47.63 69.84
CA ILE A 53 14.74 48.85 70.33
C ILE A 53 14.72 48.80 71.86
N SER A 54 15.88 49.06 72.48
CA SER A 54 15.98 49.08 73.95
C SER A 54 14.97 50.06 74.56
N PRO A 55 14.20 49.64 75.57
CA PRO A 55 13.25 50.51 76.24
C PRO A 55 13.95 51.63 77.01
N ILE A 56 13.24 52.74 77.17
CA ILE A 56 13.64 53.90 77.97
C ILE A 56 13.47 53.55 79.46
N SER A 57 14.44 53.89 80.29
CA SER A 57 14.39 53.57 81.73
C SER A 57 13.45 54.52 82.49
N ILE A 58 12.22 54.08 82.75
CA ILE A 58 11.17 54.87 83.45
C ILE A 58 11.37 54.93 84.98
N GLY A 59 12.22 54.06 85.55
CA GLY A 59 12.38 53.89 87.00
C GLY A 59 12.82 55.14 87.79
N TYR A 60 13.23 56.22 87.11
CA TYR A 60 13.62 57.49 87.75
C TYR A 60 12.48 58.53 87.83
N LEU A 61 11.32 58.26 87.26
CA LEU A 61 10.18 59.20 87.21
C LEU A 61 9.19 59.03 88.39
N SER A 62 9.26 57.90 89.10
CA SER A 62 8.25 57.47 90.09
C SER A 62 8.59 57.81 91.55
N ILE A 63 9.70 58.50 91.81
CA ILE A 63 10.11 58.84 93.18
C ILE A 63 9.78 60.31 93.45
N ASN A 64 8.53 60.51 93.87
CA ASN A 64 7.98 61.71 94.51
C ASN A 64 7.83 62.94 93.61
N ASN A 65 6.80 63.73 93.91
CA ASN A 65 6.37 64.97 93.24
C ASN A 65 7.42 66.12 93.28
N ASP A 66 8.70 65.82 93.13
CA ASP A 66 9.78 66.80 93.08
C ASP A 66 10.40 66.82 91.69
N LEU A 67 10.49 68.04 91.14
CA LEU A 67 11.09 68.43 89.87
C LEU A 67 12.09 67.40 89.30
N LEU A 68 11.81 66.91 88.08
CA LEU A 68 12.81 66.33 87.20
C LEU A 68 14.07 67.18 87.27
N THR A 69 15.14 66.66 87.86
CA THR A 69 16.40 67.39 87.86
C THR A 69 16.81 67.60 86.40
N PRO A 70 17.42 68.76 86.05
CA PRO A 70 17.84 69.03 84.68
C PRO A 70 18.70 67.92 84.06
N GLU A 71 19.44 67.18 84.89
CA GLU A 71 20.26 66.04 84.51
C GLU A 71 19.45 64.78 84.13
N LEU A 72 18.40 64.45 84.90
CA LEU A 72 17.48 63.34 84.57
C LEU A 72 16.69 63.62 83.30
N SER A 73 16.21 64.87 83.14
CA SER A 73 15.53 65.32 81.92
C SER A 73 16.45 65.19 80.70
N LYS A 74 17.70 65.67 80.81
CA LYS A 74 18.72 65.53 79.75
C LYS A 74 18.98 64.05 79.39
N LYS A 75 19.12 63.17 80.39
CA LYS A 75 19.33 61.72 80.16
C LYS A 75 18.13 61.07 79.47
N LEU A 76 16.92 61.40 79.90
CA LEU A 76 15.67 60.93 79.28
C LEU A 76 15.57 61.39 77.83
N SER A 77 15.83 62.66 77.54
CA SER A 77 15.85 63.19 76.17
C SER A 77 16.85 62.45 75.29
N VAL A 78 18.06 62.17 75.78
CA VAL A 78 19.07 61.40 75.03
C VAL A 78 18.59 59.98 74.74
N GLN A 79 17.95 59.30 75.69
CA GLN A 79 17.39 57.96 75.48
C GLN A 79 16.27 57.97 74.43
N ILE A 80 15.34 58.93 74.52
CA ILE A 80 14.24 59.10 73.56
C ILE A 80 14.81 59.39 72.16
N ILE A 81 15.73 60.34 72.03
CA ILE A 81 16.32 60.72 70.73
C ILE A 81 17.00 59.51 70.07
N ASN A 82 17.78 58.74 70.83
CA ASN A 82 18.45 57.56 70.30
C ASN A 82 17.48 56.43 69.93
N ALA A 83 16.43 56.21 70.72
CA ALA A 83 15.40 55.22 70.40
C ALA A 83 14.60 55.62 69.15
N THR A 84 14.22 56.88 69.04
CA THR A 84 13.56 57.45 67.85
C THR A 84 14.45 57.37 66.62
N TRP A 85 15.75 57.64 66.74
CA TRP A 85 16.70 57.47 65.65
C TRP A 85 16.75 56.02 65.15
N LYS A 86 16.86 55.05 66.07
CA LYS A 86 16.81 53.61 65.72
C LYS A 86 15.50 53.23 65.03
N LEU A 87 14.37 53.76 65.51
CA LEU A 87 13.05 53.52 64.91
C LEU A 87 12.98 54.05 63.48
N ILE A 88 13.41 55.30 63.24
CA ILE A 88 13.44 55.90 61.89
C ILE A 88 14.31 55.07 60.95
N HIS A 89 15.47 54.61 61.40
CA HIS A 89 16.36 53.78 60.60
C HIS A 89 15.75 52.41 60.28
N LYS A 90 15.14 51.74 61.27
CA LYS A 90 14.47 50.45 61.06
C LYS A 90 13.26 50.61 60.14
N HIS A 91 12.49 51.69 60.27
CA HIS A 91 11.38 52.01 59.37
C HIS A 91 11.86 52.20 57.92
N ARG A 92 12.91 53.02 57.70
CA ARG A 92 13.49 53.21 56.36
C ARG A 92 13.99 51.89 55.74
N TYR A 93 14.60 51.02 56.56
CA TYR A 93 15.03 49.70 56.12
C TYR A 93 13.85 48.81 55.71
N LEU A 94 12.81 48.73 56.54
CA LEU A 94 11.60 47.96 56.25
C LEU A 94 10.88 48.46 55.01
N MET A 95 10.81 49.77 54.79
CA MET A 95 10.24 50.34 53.56
C MET A 95 11.00 49.91 52.32
N ARG A 96 12.35 49.93 52.35
CA ARG A 96 13.17 49.45 51.23
C ARG A 96 12.94 47.96 50.95
N LEU A 97 12.87 47.13 52.00
CA LEU A 97 12.55 45.71 51.84
C LEU A 97 11.15 45.47 51.27
N HIS A 98 10.18 46.26 51.71
CA HIS A 98 8.81 46.20 51.21
C HIS A 98 8.75 46.54 49.71
N ASP A 99 9.43 47.61 49.28
CA ASP A 99 9.49 47.98 47.87
C ASP A 99 10.19 46.91 47.01
N GLN A 100 11.27 46.31 47.52
CA GLN A 100 11.93 45.18 46.87
C GLN A 100 10.99 43.97 46.73
N LEU A 101 10.22 43.67 47.78
CA LEU A 101 9.27 42.56 47.76
C LEU A 101 8.13 42.81 46.77
N ILE A 102 7.60 44.03 46.69
CA ILE A 102 6.60 44.39 45.67
C ILE A 102 7.16 44.16 44.27
N ASN A 103 8.36 44.64 43.98
CA ASN A 103 8.98 44.49 42.66
C ASN A 103 9.21 43.02 42.30
N LEU A 104 9.69 42.21 43.25
CA LEU A 104 9.87 40.76 43.06
C LEU A 104 8.54 40.04 42.84
N ASN A 105 7.51 40.42 43.59
CA ASN A 105 6.18 39.86 43.43
C ASN A 105 5.57 40.20 42.07
N GLN A 106 5.69 41.47 41.62
CA GLN A 106 5.25 41.89 40.29
C GLN A 106 5.97 41.12 39.18
N LYS A 107 7.30 40.96 39.29
CA LYS A 107 8.07 40.15 38.33
C LYS A 107 7.57 38.71 38.30
N THR A 108 7.36 38.11 39.46
CA THR A 108 6.88 36.72 39.59
C THR A 108 5.48 36.55 39.00
N LEU A 109 4.59 37.51 39.18
CA LEU A 109 3.26 37.51 38.58
C LEU A 109 3.34 37.57 37.05
N ASN A 110 4.16 38.45 36.50
CA ASN A 110 4.37 38.56 35.05
C ASN A 110 4.97 37.27 34.46
N ASP A 111 5.98 36.69 35.13
CA ASP A 111 6.59 35.42 34.71
C ASP A 111 5.56 34.28 34.73
N ASN A 112 4.72 34.22 35.76
CA ASN A 112 3.64 33.24 35.86
C ASN A 112 2.59 33.42 34.75
N GLU A 113 2.18 34.65 34.44
CA GLU A 113 1.25 34.92 33.33
C GLU A 113 1.83 34.48 31.99
N ASN A 114 3.11 34.79 31.75
CA ASN A 114 3.83 34.37 30.55
C ASN A 114 3.88 32.83 30.42
N LEU A 115 4.17 32.13 31.52
CA LEU A 115 4.17 30.67 31.56
C LEU A 115 2.78 30.09 31.32
N GLN A 116 1.74 30.66 31.93
CA GLN A 116 0.34 30.24 31.70
C GLN A 116 -0.04 30.39 30.22
N ASN A 117 0.30 31.51 29.60
CA ASN A 117 0.07 31.76 28.18
C ASN A 117 0.87 30.80 27.28
N HIS A 118 2.08 30.43 27.68
CA HIS A 118 2.87 29.43 26.96
C HIS A 118 2.25 28.04 27.06
N VAL A 119 1.86 27.62 28.27
CA VAL A 119 1.16 26.34 28.50
C VAL A 119 -0.15 26.28 27.71
N LYS A 120 -0.91 27.38 27.64
CA LYS A 120 -2.14 27.44 26.85
C LYS A 120 -1.86 27.17 25.36
N ARG A 121 -0.88 27.86 24.77
CA ARG A 121 -0.47 27.66 23.36
C ARG A 121 0.00 26.23 23.11
N LEU A 122 0.80 25.66 24.01
CA LEU A 122 1.25 24.28 23.89
C LEU A 122 0.08 23.28 23.91
N LYS A 123 -0.94 23.51 24.75
CA LYS A 123 -2.15 22.68 24.76
C LYS A 123 -2.92 22.76 23.44
N GLU A 124 -3.06 23.96 22.87
CA GLU A 124 -3.70 24.16 21.56
C GLU A 124 -2.92 23.45 20.43
N ASP A 125 -1.59 23.52 20.46
CA ASP A 125 -0.73 22.82 19.50
C ASP A 125 -0.84 21.31 19.62
N ILE A 126 -0.88 20.76 20.84
CA ILE A 126 -1.09 19.32 21.07
C ILE A 126 -2.43 18.89 20.47
N GLN A 127 -3.53 19.58 20.78
CA GLN A 127 -4.84 19.26 20.22
C GLN A 127 -4.86 19.33 18.69
N LYS A 128 -4.18 20.31 18.10
CA LYS A 128 -4.03 20.41 16.64
C LYS A 128 -3.28 19.20 16.08
N LYS A 129 -2.17 18.81 16.72
CA LYS A 129 -1.37 17.65 16.30
C LYS A 129 -2.15 16.34 16.42
N GLU A 130 -2.87 16.13 17.51
CA GLU A 130 -3.76 14.97 17.70
C GLU A 130 -4.81 14.88 16.59
N ARG A 131 -5.48 15.99 16.24
CA ARG A 131 -6.43 16.00 15.11
C ARG A 131 -5.77 15.63 13.79
N THR A 132 -4.58 16.15 13.51
CA THR A 132 -3.85 15.81 12.28
C THR A 132 -3.39 14.35 12.25
N LEU A 133 -3.00 13.81 13.41
CA LEU A 133 -2.63 12.40 13.56
C LEU A 133 -3.84 11.50 13.24
N CYS A 134 -4.99 11.74 13.87
CA CYS A 134 -6.20 10.97 13.61
C CYS A 134 -6.63 11.00 12.13
N GLN A 135 -6.48 12.16 11.47
CA GLN A 135 -6.76 12.28 10.03
C GLN A 135 -5.79 11.47 9.17
N ALA A 136 -4.51 11.45 9.53
CA ALA A 136 -3.49 10.66 8.84
C ALA A 136 -3.73 9.16 9.03
N GLU A 137 -4.02 8.71 10.25
CA GLU A 137 -4.35 7.32 10.57
C GLU A 137 -5.58 6.83 9.80
N GLU A 138 -6.65 7.64 9.73
CA GLU A 138 -7.84 7.26 8.95
C GLU A 138 -7.55 7.20 7.45
N LYS A 139 -6.69 8.09 6.93
CA LYS A 139 -6.25 8.03 5.53
C LYS A 139 -5.43 6.77 5.26
N GLU A 140 -4.52 6.42 6.17
CA GLU A 140 -3.74 5.19 6.12
C GLU A 140 -4.64 3.96 6.13
N ARG A 141 -5.61 3.91 7.05
CA ARG A 141 -6.59 2.82 7.14
C ARG A 141 -7.34 2.64 5.82
N ARG A 142 -7.83 3.73 5.22
CA ARG A 142 -8.52 3.70 3.91
C ARG A 142 -7.61 3.20 2.79
N LEU A 143 -6.36 3.65 2.76
CA LEU A 143 -5.39 3.19 1.76
C LEU A 143 -5.07 1.71 1.94
N ASN A 144 -4.90 1.24 3.16
CA ASN A 144 -4.66 -0.18 3.44
C ASN A 144 -5.81 -1.06 2.95
N ILE A 145 -7.07 -0.64 3.17
CA ILE A 145 -8.24 -1.35 2.61
C ILE A 145 -8.19 -1.37 1.08
N LYS A 146 -7.90 -0.24 0.43
CA LYS A 146 -7.77 -0.19 -1.04
C LYS A 146 -6.66 -1.12 -1.54
N CYS A 147 -5.51 -1.14 -0.89
CA CYS A 147 -4.40 -2.04 -1.24
C CYS A 147 -4.84 -3.51 -1.12
N LYS A 148 -5.54 -3.88 -0.05
CA LYS A 148 -6.07 -5.24 0.12
C LYS A 148 -7.05 -5.63 -0.98
N ASN A 149 -7.96 -4.72 -1.36
CA ASN A 149 -8.90 -4.98 -2.45
C ASN A 149 -8.17 -5.15 -3.79
N ILE A 150 -7.23 -4.26 -4.12
CA ILE A 150 -6.44 -4.37 -5.36
C ILE A 150 -5.64 -5.68 -5.40
N LEU A 151 -5.08 -6.11 -4.26
CA LEU A 151 -4.37 -7.39 -4.17
C LEU A 151 -5.30 -8.59 -4.39
N HIS A 152 -6.54 -8.51 -3.88
CA HIS A 152 -7.56 -9.52 -4.12
C HIS A 152 -7.93 -9.58 -5.61
N ASP A 153 -8.25 -8.44 -6.21
CA ASP A 153 -8.62 -8.34 -7.63
C ASP A 153 -7.48 -8.84 -8.53
N LEU A 154 -6.23 -8.47 -8.23
CA LEU A 154 -5.06 -8.97 -8.95
C LEU A 154 -4.93 -10.49 -8.88
N LYS A 155 -5.25 -11.08 -7.73
CA LYS A 155 -5.24 -12.54 -7.55
C LYS A 155 -6.32 -13.19 -8.42
N GLU A 156 -7.53 -12.65 -8.39
CA GLU A 156 -8.65 -13.15 -9.20
C GLU A 156 -8.33 -13.06 -10.71
N GLU A 157 -7.83 -11.92 -11.18
CA GLU A 157 -7.41 -11.74 -12.57
C GLU A 157 -6.31 -12.71 -12.99
N ARG A 158 -5.34 -12.99 -12.11
CA ARG A 158 -4.31 -14.02 -12.37
C ARG A 158 -4.93 -15.41 -12.52
N GLU A 159 -5.90 -15.76 -11.68
CA GLU A 159 -6.59 -17.05 -11.78
C GLU A 159 -7.41 -17.14 -13.07
N GLN A 160 -8.11 -16.08 -13.47
CA GLN A 160 -8.85 -16.03 -14.74
C GLN A 160 -7.91 -16.12 -15.95
N MET A 161 -6.79 -15.40 -15.94
CA MET A 161 -5.77 -15.48 -16.98
C MET A 161 -5.22 -16.91 -17.12
N GLN A 162 -4.98 -17.61 -16.01
CA GLN A 162 -4.55 -19.02 -16.05
C GLN A 162 -5.63 -19.94 -16.64
N LYS A 163 -6.91 -19.75 -16.30
CA LYS A 163 -8.02 -20.51 -16.89
C LYS A 163 -8.11 -20.30 -18.40
N LEU A 164 -8.09 -19.05 -18.85
CA LEU A 164 -8.12 -18.71 -20.28
C LEU A 164 -6.91 -19.26 -21.02
N LYS A 165 -5.71 -19.18 -20.44
CA LYS A 165 -4.49 -19.76 -21.01
C LYS A 165 -4.62 -21.27 -21.22
N LYS A 166 -5.15 -22.00 -20.22
CA LYS A 166 -5.41 -23.45 -20.35
C LYS A 166 -6.43 -23.75 -21.45
N GLN A 167 -7.51 -22.95 -21.54
CA GLN A 167 -8.51 -23.11 -22.58
C GLN A 167 -7.94 -22.85 -23.98
N ALA A 168 -7.10 -21.83 -24.14
CA ALA A 168 -6.42 -21.53 -25.39
C ALA A 168 -5.50 -22.68 -25.83
N GLN A 169 -4.66 -23.19 -24.90
CA GLN A 169 -3.77 -24.33 -25.17
C GLN A 169 -4.55 -25.61 -25.55
N PHE A 170 -5.69 -25.85 -24.89
CA PHE A 170 -6.56 -26.97 -25.24
C PHE A 170 -7.12 -26.83 -26.65
N LYS A 171 -7.63 -25.65 -27.01
CA LYS A 171 -8.14 -25.38 -28.38
C LYS A 171 -7.04 -25.50 -29.43
N GLU A 172 -5.85 -24.98 -29.15
CA GLU A 172 -4.70 -25.09 -30.05
C GLU A 172 -4.35 -26.57 -30.30
N SER A 173 -4.28 -27.38 -29.25
CA SER A 173 -4.05 -28.82 -29.36
C SER A 173 -5.15 -29.54 -30.16
N GLN A 174 -6.41 -29.14 -29.96
CA GLN A 174 -7.56 -29.68 -30.70
C GLN A 174 -7.48 -29.33 -32.20
N HIS A 175 -7.19 -28.07 -32.53
CA HIS A 175 -7.02 -27.61 -33.91
C HIS A 175 -5.84 -28.32 -34.58
N GLU A 176 -4.72 -28.48 -33.89
CA GLU A 176 -3.56 -29.21 -34.39
C GLU A 176 -3.90 -30.68 -34.69
N HIS A 177 -4.69 -31.33 -33.83
CA HIS A 177 -5.19 -32.67 -34.06
C HIS A 177 -6.10 -32.76 -35.29
N GLU A 178 -7.00 -31.78 -35.47
CA GLU A 178 -7.90 -31.74 -36.62
C GLU A 178 -7.14 -31.49 -37.93
N ILE A 179 -6.16 -30.57 -37.92
CA ILE A 179 -5.25 -30.34 -39.06
C ILE A 179 -4.54 -31.65 -39.43
N ARG A 180 -3.96 -32.37 -38.45
CA ARG A 180 -3.31 -33.67 -38.68
C ARG A 180 -4.29 -34.67 -39.30
N ARG A 181 -5.53 -34.75 -38.81
CA ARG A 181 -6.57 -35.65 -39.34
C ARG A 181 -6.92 -35.31 -40.78
N ILE A 182 -7.15 -34.03 -41.09
CA ILE A 182 -7.46 -33.55 -42.44
C ILE A 182 -6.28 -33.82 -43.38
N MET A 183 -5.05 -33.55 -42.96
CA MET A 183 -3.84 -33.85 -43.74
C MET A 183 -3.74 -35.34 -44.09
N GLN A 184 -3.97 -36.23 -43.12
CA GLN A 184 -3.97 -37.68 -43.35
C GLN A 184 -5.09 -38.12 -44.30
N TYR A 185 -6.28 -37.53 -44.18
CA TYR A 185 -7.40 -37.82 -45.08
C TYR A 185 -7.12 -37.33 -46.51
N ASN A 186 -6.60 -36.11 -46.67
CA ASN A 186 -6.17 -35.58 -47.95
C ASN A 186 -5.10 -36.46 -48.60
N GLN A 187 -4.12 -36.94 -47.83
CA GLN A 187 -3.12 -37.88 -48.34
C GLN A 187 -3.76 -39.17 -48.87
N LYS A 188 -4.71 -39.75 -48.12
CA LYS A 188 -5.44 -40.95 -48.56
C LYS A 188 -6.25 -40.70 -49.84
N LEU A 189 -6.93 -39.56 -49.94
CA LEU A 189 -7.67 -39.17 -51.15
C LEU A 189 -6.73 -38.99 -52.34
N GLN A 190 -5.57 -38.36 -52.12
CA GLN A 190 -4.55 -38.18 -53.15
C GLN A 190 -4.02 -39.54 -53.64
N ASP A 191 -3.73 -40.47 -52.73
CA ASP A 191 -3.31 -41.83 -53.07
C ASP A 191 -4.39 -42.59 -53.85
N GLN A 192 -5.67 -42.42 -53.49
CA GLN A 192 -6.80 -43.02 -54.22
C GLN A 192 -6.95 -42.43 -55.62
N LEU A 193 -6.82 -41.11 -55.76
CA LEU A 193 -6.83 -40.41 -57.04
C LEU A 193 -5.68 -40.87 -57.94
N GLN A 194 -4.49 -41.02 -57.38
CA GLN A 194 -3.33 -41.51 -58.13
C GLN A 194 -3.53 -42.97 -58.58
N LYS A 195 -4.15 -43.81 -57.73
CA LYS A 195 -4.52 -45.19 -58.10
C LYS A 195 -5.61 -45.23 -59.17
N SER A 196 -6.64 -44.40 -59.10
CA SER A 196 -7.72 -44.38 -60.10
C SER A 196 -7.25 -43.78 -61.42
N ALA A 197 -6.45 -42.72 -61.40
CA ALA A 197 -5.80 -42.15 -62.58
C ALA A 197 -4.77 -43.11 -63.20
N GLY A 198 -3.99 -43.83 -62.38
CA GLY A 198 -3.07 -44.86 -62.84
C GLY A 198 -3.77 -46.14 -63.35
N SER A 199 -4.96 -46.44 -62.82
CA SER A 199 -5.86 -47.51 -63.28
C SER A 199 -6.69 -47.13 -64.51
N PHE A 200 -6.66 -45.88 -64.95
CA PHE A 200 -7.27 -45.48 -66.21
C PHE A 200 -6.35 -45.91 -67.36
N THR A 201 -6.21 -47.21 -67.57
CA THR A 201 -5.88 -47.71 -68.90
C THR A 201 -7.03 -47.26 -69.79
N SER A 202 -6.76 -46.28 -70.67
CA SER A 202 -7.72 -45.79 -71.67
C SER A 202 -8.49 -46.99 -72.23
N ARG A 203 -9.81 -46.86 -72.34
CA ARG A 203 -10.69 -47.86 -72.96
C ARG A 203 -10.12 -48.37 -74.28
N ASP A 204 -9.38 -47.51 -74.99
CA ASP A 204 -8.62 -47.83 -76.19
C ASP A 204 -7.56 -48.91 -76.01
N LYS A 205 -6.79 -48.93 -74.91
CA LYS A 205 -5.76 -49.96 -74.67
C LYS A 205 -6.36 -51.34 -74.39
N ILE A 206 -7.55 -51.38 -73.79
CA ILE A 206 -8.28 -52.64 -73.56
C ILE A 206 -8.88 -53.13 -74.87
N LEU A 207 -9.50 -52.24 -75.66
CA LEU A 207 -10.00 -52.56 -77.00
C LEU A 207 -8.86 -53.02 -77.93
N GLN A 208 -7.72 -52.34 -77.88
CA GLN A 208 -6.54 -52.66 -78.69
C GLN A 208 -6.01 -54.05 -78.37
N LYS A 209 -5.88 -54.42 -77.09
CA LYS A 209 -5.49 -55.78 -76.69
C LYS A 209 -6.52 -56.85 -77.09
N MET A 210 -7.81 -56.51 -77.14
CA MET A 210 -8.85 -57.43 -77.60
C MET A 210 -8.73 -57.66 -79.12
N HIS A 211 -8.60 -56.59 -79.89
CA HIS A 211 -8.37 -56.66 -81.33
C HIS A 211 -7.06 -57.36 -81.68
N GLU A 212 -5.99 -57.17 -80.91
CA GLU A 212 -4.72 -57.87 -81.13
C GLU A 212 -4.87 -59.38 -80.98
N LYS A 213 -5.64 -59.83 -79.96
CA LYS A 213 -5.97 -61.24 -79.77
C LYS A 213 -6.84 -61.80 -80.90
N GLU A 214 -7.84 -61.05 -81.34
CA GLU A 214 -8.66 -61.44 -82.50
C GLU A 214 -7.82 -61.53 -83.78
N LEU A 215 -6.93 -60.56 -84.02
CA LEU A 215 -6.04 -60.55 -85.18
C LEU A 215 -5.10 -61.77 -85.18
N THR A 216 -4.57 -62.16 -84.01
CA THR A 216 -3.76 -63.38 -83.89
C THR A 216 -4.57 -64.65 -84.15
N SER A 217 -5.83 -64.72 -83.70
CA SER A 217 -6.72 -65.85 -83.98
C SER A 217 -7.03 -65.98 -85.47
N TYR A 218 -7.33 -64.85 -86.13
CA TYR A 218 -7.55 -64.83 -87.58
C TYR A 218 -6.30 -65.24 -88.36
N LYS A 219 -5.12 -64.73 -88.00
CA LYS A 219 -3.85 -65.14 -88.61
C LYS A 219 -3.61 -66.64 -88.48
N GLN A 220 -3.85 -67.21 -87.29
CA GLN A 220 -3.68 -68.65 -87.06
C GLN A 220 -4.67 -69.49 -87.89
N THR A 221 -5.89 -68.98 -88.09
CA THR A 221 -6.90 -69.63 -88.94
C THR A 221 -6.52 -69.57 -90.41
N VAL A 222 -6.02 -68.44 -90.90
CA VAL A 222 -5.51 -68.29 -92.27
C VAL A 222 -4.37 -69.27 -92.53
N CYS A 223 -3.38 -69.36 -91.64
CA CYS A 223 -2.28 -70.33 -91.80
C CYS A 223 -2.78 -71.78 -91.89
N ARG A 224 -3.81 -72.15 -91.12
CA ARG A 224 -4.42 -73.50 -91.22
C ARG A 224 -5.12 -73.72 -92.56
N LEU A 225 -5.78 -72.70 -93.10
CA LEU A 225 -6.43 -72.79 -94.41
C LEU A 225 -5.42 -72.85 -95.55
N GLU A 226 -4.34 -72.08 -95.49
CA GLU A 226 -3.24 -72.14 -96.45
C GLU A 226 -2.55 -73.51 -96.45
N GLU A 227 -2.33 -74.09 -95.28
CA GLU A 227 -1.81 -75.45 -95.11
C GLU A 227 -2.73 -76.49 -95.76
N ASN A 228 -4.04 -76.39 -95.50
CA ASN A 228 -5.02 -77.31 -96.06
C ASN A 228 -5.11 -77.17 -97.59
N ASN A 229 -5.07 -75.95 -98.11
CA ASN A 229 -5.01 -75.68 -99.54
C ASN A 229 -3.75 -76.27 -100.18
N ARG A 230 -2.60 -76.23 -99.49
CA ARG A 230 -1.37 -76.87 -99.98
C ARG A 230 -1.52 -78.39 -100.07
N HIS A 231 -2.11 -79.02 -99.07
CA HIS A 231 -2.39 -80.46 -99.10
C HIS A 231 -3.35 -80.84 -100.24
N MET A 232 -4.43 -80.08 -100.45
CA MET A 232 -5.33 -80.33 -101.59
C MET A 232 -4.61 -80.18 -102.94
N LEU A 233 -3.71 -79.20 -103.07
CA LEU A 233 -2.90 -79.02 -104.28
C LEU A 233 -1.95 -80.19 -104.51
N GLU A 234 -1.31 -80.71 -103.46
CA GLU A 234 -0.48 -81.91 -103.53
C GLU A 234 -1.30 -83.12 -103.98
N GLU A 235 -2.47 -83.34 -103.40
CA GLU A 235 -3.37 -84.43 -103.74
C GLU A 235 -3.87 -84.33 -105.19
N ILE A 236 -4.23 -83.13 -105.66
CA ILE A 236 -4.55 -82.88 -107.07
C ILE A 236 -3.37 -83.22 -107.97
N ASN A 237 -2.15 -82.88 -107.56
CA ASN A 237 -0.95 -83.13 -108.37
C ASN A 237 -0.60 -84.62 -108.42
N ASP A 238 -0.81 -85.35 -107.32
CA ASP A 238 -0.62 -86.79 -107.27
C ASP A 238 -1.69 -87.54 -108.07
N LEU A 239 -2.95 -87.08 -108.01
CA LEU A 239 -4.01 -87.58 -108.90
C LEU A 239 -3.70 -87.28 -110.36
N LYS A 240 -3.12 -86.11 -110.67
CA LYS A 240 -2.70 -85.75 -112.02
C LYS A 240 -1.55 -86.64 -112.52
N LYS A 241 -0.55 -86.94 -111.68
CA LYS A 241 0.50 -87.91 -111.99
C LYS A 241 -0.05 -89.32 -112.18
N ALA A 242 -1.03 -89.73 -111.37
CA ALA A 242 -1.70 -91.01 -111.55
C ALA A 242 -2.45 -91.07 -112.88
N LEU A 243 -3.15 -90.00 -113.26
CA LEU A 243 -3.79 -89.86 -114.57
C LEU A 243 -2.78 -89.87 -115.72
N ASP A 244 -1.64 -89.17 -115.60
CA ASP A 244 -0.57 -89.21 -116.60
C ASP A 244 0.04 -90.62 -116.70
N LEU A 245 0.18 -91.35 -115.59
CA LEU A 245 0.62 -92.76 -115.60
C LEU A 245 -0.42 -93.68 -116.25
N TYR A 246 -1.72 -93.44 -116.03
CA TYR A 246 -2.78 -94.15 -116.75
C TYR A 246 -2.78 -93.80 -118.24
N GLN A 247 -2.58 -92.54 -118.61
CA GLN A 247 -2.45 -92.10 -119.99
C GLN A 247 -1.23 -92.72 -120.66
N THR A 248 -0.07 -92.71 -120.00
CA THR A 248 1.16 -93.38 -120.46
C THR A 248 0.98 -94.90 -120.54
N GLY A 249 0.19 -95.48 -119.62
CA GLY A 249 -0.21 -96.89 -119.66
C GLY A 249 -1.12 -97.22 -120.83
N ILE A 250 -2.03 -96.32 -121.19
CA ILE A 250 -2.86 -96.42 -122.40
C ILE A 250 -1.99 -96.28 -123.66
N ASP A 251 -1.08 -95.31 -123.69
CA ASP A 251 -0.19 -95.06 -124.83
C ASP A 251 0.79 -96.23 -125.02
N LEU A 252 1.34 -96.79 -123.93
CA LEU A 252 2.14 -98.02 -123.96
C LEU A 252 1.31 -99.25 -124.29
N HIS A 253 0.03 -99.33 -123.91
CA HIS A 253 -0.86 -100.41 -124.36
C HIS A 253 -1.15 -100.27 -125.86
N ILE A 254 -1.22 -99.05 -126.41
CA ILE A 254 -1.31 -98.79 -127.85
C ILE A 254 0.01 -99.19 -128.53
N GLU A 255 1.17 -98.96 -127.91
CA GLU A 255 2.50 -99.21 -128.51
C GLU A 255 2.99 -100.68 -128.35
N SER A 256 2.60 -101.38 -127.28
CA SER A 256 2.88 -102.81 -127.06
C SER A 256 1.85 -103.74 -127.70
N SER A 257 0.70 -103.19 -128.11
CA SER A 257 -0.21 -103.84 -129.06
C SER A 257 0.31 -103.58 -130.46
N GLY A 258 1.25 -104.39 -130.94
CA GLY A 258 1.61 -104.45 -132.35
C GLY A 258 0.42 -104.90 -133.22
N ILE A 259 -0.57 -104.03 -133.42
CA ILE A 259 -1.68 -104.19 -134.35
C ILE A 259 -1.52 -103.16 -135.45
N TRP A 260 -0.80 -103.60 -136.47
CA TRP A 260 -0.92 -103.12 -137.85
C TRP A 260 -2.30 -103.47 -138.44
N THR A 261 -2.76 -102.62 -139.37
CA THR A 261 -3.60 -102.91 -140.56
C THR A 261 -5.12 -103.21 -140.47
N ASN A 262 -5.85 -102.45 -141.29
CA ASN A 262 -6.85 -102.81 -142.32
C ASN A 262 -8.35 -103.03 -142.05
N ASN A 263 -9.08 -102.41 -142.99
CA ASN A 263 -10.36 -102.74 -143.66
C ASN A 263 -11.71 -102.37 -143.02
N VAL A 264 -12.52 -101.73 -143.90
CA VAL A 264 -13.99 -101.68 -144.02
C VAL A 264 -14.78 -101.20 -142.80
#